data_AF-A0A2V7F7C7-F1
#
_entry.id   AF-A0A2V7F7C7-F1
#
_cell.length_a   1.000
_cell.length_b   1.000
_cell.length_c   1.000
_cell.angle_alpha   90.00
_cell.angle_beta   90.00
_cell.angle_gamma   90.00
#
_symmetry.space_group_name_H-M   'P 1'
#
loop_
_entity.id
_entity.type
_entity.pdbx_description
1 polymer ?
#
loop_
_entity_poly.entity_id
_entity_poly.type
_entity_poly.pdbx_seq_one_letter_code
_entity_poly.pdbx_strand_id
1 'polypeptide(L)'
;MAGDGDGGRNGHGSGLAMLARAVADAVPGIVEHLCADKSPRVHREALALFERPLLAHALALTGGNQLRAARLLGLNRNTLRKR
;
A
#
# COMPACT_ATOMS: atom_id res chain seq x y z
N MET A 1 -32.01 34.88 19.05
CA MET A 1 -30.54 34.75 18.99
C MET A 1 -30.23 33.54 18.13
N ALA A 2 -29.80 33.80 16.91
CA ALA A 2 -29.35 32.79 15.97
C ALA A 2 -28.02 32.21 16.46
N GLY A 3 -27.98 30.90 16.65
CA GLY A 3 -26.76 30.13 16.82
C GLY A 3 -26.65 29.17 15.64
N ASP A 4 -26.43 29.74 14.45
CA ASP A 4 -25.92 29.03 13.29
C ASP A 4 -24.55 28.45 13.64
N GLY A 5 -24.54 27.15 13.90
CA GLY A 5 -23.34 26.34 14.03
C GLY A 5 -23.32 25.27 12.94
N ASP A 6 -23.49 25.70 11.68
CA ASP A 6 -23.12 24.91 10.51
C ASP A 6 -21.60 24.65 10.56
N GLY A 7 -21.23 23.61 11.30
CA GLY A 7 -19.89 23.08 11.38
C GLY A 7 -19.54 22.43 10.05
N GLY A 8 -19.13 23.29 9.11
CA GLY A 8 -18.76 22.99 7.74
C GLY A 8 -18.13 21.62 7.56
N ARG A 9 -18.89 20.77 6.87
CA ARG A 9 -18.47 19.54 6.21
C ARG A 9 -17.32 19.85 5.25
N ASN A 10 -16.06 19.86 5.70
CA ASN A 10 -14.91 20.01 4.79
C ASN A 10 -13.73 19.15 5.21
N GLY A 11 -13.53 18.06 4.48
CA GLY A 11 -12.32 17.27 4.52
C GLY A 11 -12.48 16.01 3.70
N HIS A 12 -12.59 16.14 2.38
CA HIS A 12 -12.14 15.07 1.49
C HIS A 12 -10.67 14.83 1.86
N GLY A 13 -10.40 13.95 2.83
CA GLY A 13 -9.07 13.43 3.06
C GLY A 13 -8.58 13.00 1.68
N SER A 14 -7.40 13.48 1.28
CA SER A 14 -6.83 13.21 -0.03
C SER A 14 -7.06 11.73 -0.40
N GLY A 15 -7.31 11.38 -1.66
CA GLY A 15 -7.54 9.98 -2.02
C GLY A 15 -6.45 9.03 -1.45
N LEU A 16 -5.24 9.56 -1.30
CA LEU A 16 -4.13 8.92 -0.59
C LEU A 16 -4.40 8.68 0.91
N ALA A 17 -4.97 9.64 1.65
CA ALA A 17 -5.39 9.44 3.04
C ALA A 17 -6.47 8.35 3.18
N MET A 18 -7.43 8.28 2.25
CA MET A 18 -8.42 7.20 2.25
C MET A 18 -7.77 5.83 2.00
N LEU A 19 -6.84 5.75 1.04
CA LEU A 19 -6.07 4.53 0.77
C LEU A 19 -5.17 4.14 1.95
N ALA A 20 -4.49 5.11 2.56
CA ALA A 20 -3.67 4.89 3.75
C ALA A 20 -4.51 4.32 4.89
N ARG A 21 -5.73 4.83 5.08
CA ARG A 21 -6.67 4.30 6.07
C ARG A 21 -7.08 2.87 5.75
N ALA A 22 -7.47 2.59 4.50
CA ALA A 22 -7.84 1.25 4.07
C ALA A 22 -6.70 0.23 4.26
N VAL A 23 -5.46 0.61 3.97
CA VAL A 23 -4.28 -0.23 4.23
C VAL A 23 -4.11 -0.44 5.73
N ALA A 24 -4.19 0.62 6.55
CA ALA A 24 -4.08 0.52 8.00
C ALA A 24 -5.15 -0.39 8.61
N ASP A 25 -6.38 -0.34 8.11
CA ASP A 25 -7.49 -1.19 8.57
C ASP A 25 -7.28 -2.67 8.16
N ALA A 26 -6.56 -2.95 7.08
CA ALA A 26 -6.27 -4.32 6.63
C ALA A 26 -5.09 -4.98 7.36
N VAL A 27 -4.13 -4.19 7.88
CA VAL A 27 -2.90 -4.71 8.52
C VAL A 27 -3.17 -5.69 9.67
N PRO A 28 -4.08 -5.40 10.63
CA PRO A 28 -4.36 -6.34 11.71
C PRO A 28 -4.77 -7.73 11.22
N GLY A 29 -5.69 -7.80 10.25
CA GLY A 29 -6.15 -9.08 9.68
C GLY A 29 -5.03 -9.87 8.98
N ILE A 30 -4.12 -9.18 8.30
CA ILE A 30 -2.94 -9.83 7.69
C ILE A 30 -2.04 -10.43 8.79
N VAL A 31 -1.75 -9.67 9.84
CA VAL A 31 -0.88 -10.13 10.93
C VAL A 31 -1.52 -11.29 11.68
N GLU A 32 -2.81 -11.19 12.01
CA GLU A 32 -3.57 -12.24 12.69
C GLU A 32 -3.56 -13.55 11.89
N HIS A 33 -3.79 -13.49 10.58
CA HIS A 33 -3.78 -14.66 9.71
C HIS A 33 -2.38 -15.32 9.67
N LEU A 34 -1.32 -14.53 9.46
CA LEU A 34 0.05 -15.05 9.40
C LEU A 34 0.51 -15.64 10.75
N CYS A 35 0.06 -15.05 11.87
CA CYS A 35 0.31 -15.57 13.21
C CYS A 35 -0.46 -16.89 13.45
N ALA A 36 -1.71 -16.98 13.01
CA ALA A 36 -2.51 -18.21 13.12
C ALA A 36 -1.87 -19.37 12.35
N ASP A 37 -1.27 -19.09 11.19
CA ASP A 37 -0.52 -20.06 10.39
C ASP A 37 0.87 -20.39 10.95
N LYS A 38 1.23 -19.83 12.12
CA LYS A 38 2.53 -19.99 12.80
C LYS A 38 3.72 -19.60 11.90
N SER A 39 3.55 -18.58 11.07
CA SER A 39 4.62 -18.12 10.20
C SER A 39 5.82 -17.64 11.02
N PRO A 40 7.04 -18.18 10.80
CA PRO A 40 8.25 -17.70 11.48
C PRO A 40 8.74 -16.35 10.93
N ARG A 41 8.09 -15.80 9.89
CA ARG A 41 8.55 -14.63 9.14
C ARG A 41 7.43 -13.63 8.83
N VAL A 42 6.54 -13.39 9.78
CA VAL A 42 5.37 -12.50 9.66
C VAL A 42 5.71 -11.17 8.98
N HIS A 43 6.76 -10.48 9.42
CA HIS A 43 7.16 -9.20 8.82
C HIS A 43 7.50 -9.32 7.32
N ARG A 44 8.25 -10.37 6.92
CA ARG A 44 8.65 -10.57 5.53
C ARG A 44 7.44 -10.93 4.65
N GLU A 45 6.53 -11.75 5.16
CA GLU A 45 5.36 -12.20 4.42
C GLU A 45 4.31 -11.09 4.29
N ALA A 46 4.09 -10.31 5.35
CA ALA A 46 3.26 -9.10 5.28
C ALA A 46 3.81 -8.08 4.28
N LEU A 47 5.13 -7.83 4.28
CA LEU A 47 5.75 -6.97 3.27
C LEU A 47 5.60 -7.55 1.85
N ALA A 48 5.77 -8.85 1.66
CA ALA A 48 5.62 -9.48 0.36
C ALA A 48 4.18 -9.37 -0.18
N LEU A 49 3.16 -9.44 0.69
CA LEU A 49 1.77 -9.22 0.32
C LEU A 49 1.52 -7.82 -0.26
N PHE A 50 2.23 -6.80 0.22
CA PHE A 50 2.15 -5.44 -0.31
C PHE A 50 3.06 -5.22 -1.53
N GLU A 51 4.31 -5.69 -1.47
CA GLU A 51 5.30 -5.47 -2.53
C GLU A 51 4.90 -6.14 -3.86
N ARG A 52 4.34 -7.36 -3.82
CA ARG A 52 3.95 -8.09 -5.04
C ARG A 52 2.94 -7.33 -5.92
N PRO A 53 1.77 -6.87 -5.42
CA PRO A 53 0.83 -6.10 -6.23
C PRO A 53 1.40 -4.74 -6.66
N LEU A 54 2.19 -4.07 -5.82
CA LEU A 54 2.85 -2.81 -6.17
C LEU A 54 3.78 -2.98 -7.39
N LEU A 55 4.65 -3.99 -7.35
CA LEU A 55 5.58 -4.29 -8.44
C LEU A 55 4.85 -4.72 -9.72
N ALA A 56 3.84 -5.58 -9.59
CA ALA A 56 3.03 -6.04 -10.72
C ALA A 56 2.33 -4.86 -11.42
N HIS A 57 1.75 -3.93 -10.64
CA HIS A 57 1.10 -2.75 -11.19
C HIS A 57 2.10 -1.82 -11.89
N ALA A 58 3.26 -1.58 -11.29
CA ALA A 58 4.31 -0.76 -11.91
C ALA A 58 4.82 -1.36 -13.22
N LEU A 59 4.99 -2.68 -13.29
CA LEU A 59 5.37 -3.37 -14.52
C LEU A 59 4.28 -3.29 -15.59
N ALA A 60 3.01 -3.44 -15.21
CA ALA A 60 1.89 -3.30 -16.14
C ALA A 60 1.84 -1.89 -16.74
N LEU A 61 1.99 -0.84 -15.91
CA LEU A 61 2.03 0.55 -16.35
C LEU A 61 3.18 0.86 -17.31
N THR A 62 4.28 0.11 -17.24
CA THR A 62 5.45 0.32 -18.09
C THR A 62 5.58 -0.69 -19.23
N GLY A 63 4.54 -1.51 -19.48
CA GLY A 63 4.55 -2.53 -20.54
C GLY A 63 5.63 -3.59 -20.33
N GLY A 64 5.86 -3.99 -19.08
CA GLY A 64 6.89 -4.96 -18.69
C GLY A 64 8.32 -4.40 -18.65
N ASN A 65 8.51 -3.09 -18.92
CA ASN A 65 9.83 -2.49 -18.87
C ASN A 65 10.28 -2.29 -17.41
N GLN A 66 11.10 -3.22 -16.92
CA GLN A 66 11.64 -3.22 -15.56
C GLN A 66 12.43 -1.96 -15.21
N LEU A 67 13.20 -1.39 -16.15
CA LEU A 67 13.98 -0.17 -15.89
C LEU A 67 13.05 1.03 -15.68
N ARG A 68 12.00 1.15 -16.48
CA ARG A 68 10.99 2.19 -16.31
C ARG A 68 10.18 1.98 -15.03
N ALA A 69 9.83 0.73 -14.69
CA ALA A 69 9.13 0.41 -13.44
C ALA A 69 9.99 0.75 -12.22
N ALA A 70 11.30 0.47 -12.28
CA ALA A 70 12.26 0.82 -11.23
C ALA A 70 12.33 2.33 -11.02
N ARG A 71 12.42 3.10 -12.12
CA ARG A 71 12.40 4.56 -12.06
C ARG A 71 11.09 5.10 -11.49
N LEU A 72 9.95 4.54 -11.92
CA LEU A 72 8.62 4.92 -11.43
C LEU A 72 8.51 4.72 -9.91
N LEU A 73 9.03 3.61 -9.40
CA LEU A 73 8.98 3.27 -7.98
C LEU A 73 10.12 3.91 -7.15
N GLY A 74 11.05 4.63 -7.78
CA GLY A 74 12.25 5.13 -7.09
C GLY A 74 13.17 4.02 -6.56
N LEU A 75 13.10 2.81 -7.14
CA LEU A 75 13.88 1.65 -6.74
C LEU A 75 15.10 1.46 -7.66
N ASN A 76 16.13 0.80 -7.12
CA ASN A 76 17.20 0.30 -7.97
C ASN A 76 16.67 -0.84 -8.86
N ARG A 77 16.98 -0.82 -10.17
CA ARG A 77 16.62 -1.90 -11.12
C ARG A 77 17.04 -3.29 -10.59
N ASN A 78 18.18 -3.38 -9.93
CA ASN A 78 18.68 -4.63 -9.36
C ASN A 78 17.77 -5.18 -8.25
N THR A 79 17.04 -4.31 -7.54
CA THR A 79 16.05 -4.69 -6.54
C THR A 79 14.83 -5.33 -7.22
N LEU A 80 14.36 -4.76 -8.32
CA LEU A 80 13.24 -5.31 -9.11
C LEU A 80 13.56 -6.66 -9.76
N ARG A 81 14.82 -6.92 -10.11
CA ARG A 81 15.23 -8.22 -10.69
C ARG A 81 15.23 -9.36 -9.67
N LYS A 82 15.43 -9.05 -8.38
CA LYS A 82 15.56 -10.05 -7.29
C LYS A 82 14.24 -10.37 -6.59
N ARG A 83 13.17 -9.63 -6.90
CA ARG A 83 11.82 -9.78 -6.33
C ARG A 83 10.92 -10.42 -7.35
#